data_AF-V4IVQ0-F1
#
_entry.id   AF-V4IVQ0-F1
#
_cell.length_a   1.000
_cell.length_b   1.000
_cell.length_c   1.000
_cell.angle_alpha   90.00
_cell.angle_beta   90.00
_cell.angle_gamma   90.00
#
_symmetry.space_group_name_H-M   'P 1'
#
loop_
_entity.id
_entity.type
_entity.pdbx_description
1 polymer ?
#
loop_
_entity_poly.entity_id
_entity_poly.type
_entity_poly.pdbx_seq_one_letter_code
_entity_poly.pdbx_strand_id
1 'polypeptide(L)'
;MKNLPIYRVATVEPSIDRMNDLAAQMFDLDDFSLQETDDGRVLQSANKVIEIGRETGTMWAVDYDRFLQPDAEVELPDRNEAPIIAQKFVSRHELLPRTERDDRITVQPLGAASSFVATYDQETGKRTDRNLDYNVAYSVRMMVKDPEADAIRPVPVVDGSGKINVVVGHRGQVIAYNGGWRPIETADIEAPYMPREVVDDSFKQMTSWLDVQSFDADLAYAVGQDWTGQRYLYPVWAYRATANVRGRAMPLRIITLPATEFGPQPQPMEYHLPRVKHVKPEGSKIPMLGRGPRASSGYEAGTHWIGTSGGLSGSKKNAQGFVDGLKNAGWNIRFNWGDYNAWEDDWHENDDQYVDDADFVFYTGHADGNGWMLYDPGTTNADSLHWTEVNEPNDRWGRQDLEWVVVAACGPLQDDLLSPGGGNVLNRWGGAFDGLHLLMGYGAVTFDNQSEGKTLIKYARQGKTLAEAWRRTAQEIQPAENGYGAPNGPRIYVGVMWASKSGQTSPFNDHLWGYGSVAPDPTRPHNLSCMWWPT
;
A
#
# COMPACT_ATOMS: atom_id res chain seq x y z
N MET A 1 38.49 5.38 -4.91
CA MET A 1 37.19 5.21 -4.24
C MET A 1 36.23 4.66 -5.28
N LYS A 2 35.43 3.64 -4.96
CA LYS A 2 34.41 3.14 -5.89
C LYS A 2 33.30 4.18 -5.93
N ASN A 3 32.66 4.37 -7.08
CA ASN A 3 31.54 5.30 -7.25
C ASN A 3 30.34 4.56 -7.82
N LEU A 4 29.15 5.11 -7.59
CA LEU A 4 27.93 4.69 -8.26
C LEU A 4 27.26 5.91 -8.92
N PRO A 5 26.63 5.71 -10.08
CA PRO A 5 25.98 6.78 -10.81
C PRO A 5 24.65 7.15 -10.17
N ILE A 6 24.36 8.45 -10.16
CA ILE A 6 23.07 9.04 -9.83
C ILE A 6 22.54 9.70 -11.08
N TYR A 7 21.29 9.43 -11.37
CA TYR A 7 20.67 9.81 -12.61
C TYR A 7 19.66 10.89 -12.36
N ARG A 8 19.82 12.04 -13.03
CA ARG A 8 18.72 12.99 -13.08
C ARG A 8 17.62 12.45 -14.00
N VAL A 9 16.36 12.50 -13.57
CA VAL A 9 15.22 12.04 -14.37
C VAL A 9 14.41 13.23 -14.87
N ALA A 10 13.96 13.14 -16.13
CA ALA A 10 13.23 14.20 -16.80
C ALA A 10 11.83 14.38 -16.22
N THR A 11 11.36 15.62 -16.15
CA THR A 11 9.92 15.90 -16.01
C THR A 11 9.26 15.54 -17.34
N VAL A 12 8.23 14.69 -17.30
CA VAL A 12 7.47 14.31 -18.49
C VAL A 12 6.27 15.23 -18.59
N GLU A 13 6.24 16.10 -19.60
CA GLU A 13 5.03 16.85 -19.89
C GLU A 13 4.03 15.94 -20.62
N PRO A 14 2.80 15.74 -20.10
CA PRO A 14 1.84 14.85 -20.72
C PRO A 14 1.38 15.41 -22.07
N SER A 15 1.68 14.72 -23.18
CA SER A 15 1.11 15.07 -24.48
C SER A 15 -0.39 14.71 -24.50
N ILE A 16 -1.25 15.71 -24.72
CA ILE A 16 -2.70 15.52 -24.88
C ILE A 16 -2.98 14.59 -26.07
N ASP A 17 -2.25 14.77 -27.18
CA ASP A 17 -2.39 13.91 -28.37
C ASP A 17 -2.14 12.44 -28.02
N ARG A 18 -1.11 12.16 -27.21
CA ARG A 18 -0.82 10.80 -26.76
C ARG A 18 -1.93 10.23 -25.87
N MET A 19 -2.49 11.05 -24.98
CA MET A 19 -3.62 10.63 -24.14
C MET A 19 -4.86 10.33 -24.99
N ASN A 20 -5.14 11.16 -25.99
CA ASN A 20 -6.26 10.97 -26.91
C ASN A 20 -6.09 9.69 -27.74
N ASP A 21 -4.90 9.46 -28.28
CA ASP A 21 -4.57 8.25 -29.04
C ASP A 21 -4.78 6.99 -28.19
N LEU A 22 -4.40 7.03 -26.91
CA LEU A 22 -4.63 5.92 -25.99
C LEU A 22 -6.11 5.77 -25.63
N ALA A 23 -6.84 6.86 -25.41
CA ALA A 23 -8.27 6.82 -25.12
C ALA A 23 -9.05 6.15 -26.26
N ALA A 24 -8.79 6.58 -27.49
CA ALA A 24 -9.39 6.00 -28.68
C ALA A 24 -8.98 4.53 -28.85
N GLN A 25 -7.70 4.19 -28.68
CA GLN A 25 -7.23 2.83 -28.99
C GLN A 25 -7.46 1.80 -27.89
N MET A 26 -7.46 2.19 -26.61
CA MET A 26 -7.69 1.29 -25.49
C MET A 26 -9.17 1.06 -25.22
N PHE A 27 -9.96 2.13 -25.30
CA PHE A 27 -11.29 2.18 -24.74
C PHE A 27 -12.37 2.56 -25.75
N ASP A 28 -11.99 2.78 -27.02
CA ASP A 28 -12.90 3.20 -28.09
C ASP A 28 -13.66 4.49 -27.71
N LEU A 29 -12.94 5.43 -27.06
CA LEU A 29 -13.50 6.67 -26.57
C LEU A 29 -13.39 7.76 -27.63
N ASP A 30 -14.50 8.05 -28.29
CA ASP A 30 -14.63 9.18 -29.22
C ASP A 30 -15.11 10.48 -28.54
N ASP A 31 -15.69 10.38 -27.34
CA ASP A 31 -16.21 11.52 -26.57
C ASP A 31 -15.71 11.44 -25.11
N PHE A 32 -14.95 12.45 -24.69
CA PHE A 32 -14.36 12.52 -23.36
C PHE A 32 -14.28 13.97 -22.86
N SER A 33 -14.30 14.11 -21.54
CA SER A 33 -13.97 15.35 -20.86
C SER A 33 -12.48 15.37 -20.53
N LEU A 34 -11.80 16.47 -20.85
CA LEU A 34 -10.43 16.76 -20.39
C LEU A 34 -10.49 17.69 -19.19
N GLN A 35 -9.89 17.26 -18.09
CA GLN A 35 -9.70 18.07 -16.89
C GLN A 35 -8.20 18.23 -16.61
N GLU A 36 -7.76 19.47 -16.40
CA GLU A 36 -6.46 19.73 -15.79
C GLU A 36 -6.63 19.83 -14.27
N THR A 37 -5.75 19.14 -13.53
CA THR A 37 -5.67 19.21 -12.08
C THR A 37 -4.27 19.70 -11.67
N ASP A 38 -4.10 19.98 -10.39
CA ASP A 38 -2.77 20.28 -9.83
C ASP A 38 -1.81 19.10 -10.02
N ASP A 39 -2.35 17.88 -9.98
CA ASP A 39 -1.59 16.63 -10.05
C ASP A 39 -1.29 16.16 -11.47
N GLY A 40 -2.04 16.60 -12.48
CA GLY A 40 -1.94 16.02 -13.81
C GLY A 40 -3.04 16.43 -14.78
N ARG A 41 -3.26 15.57 -15.77
CA ARG A 41 -4.34 15.67 -16.74
C ARG A 41 -5.17 14.40 -16.70
N VAL A 42 -6.49 14.54 -16.75
CA VAL A 42 -7.45 13.43 -16.73
C VAL A 42 -8.34 13.53 -17.96
N LEU A 43 -8.37 12.46 -18.76
CA LEU A 43 -9.42 12.19 -19.72
C LEU A 43 -10.42 11.23 -19.09
N GLN A 44 -11.70 11.60 -19.11
CA GLN A 44 -12.75 10.75 -18.56
C GLN A 44 -13.95 10.70 -19.49
N SER A 45 -14.48 9.49 -19.66
CA SER A 45 -15.74 9.21 -20.33
C SER A 45 -16.47 8.10 -19.58
N ALA A 46 -17.59 8.45 -18.94
CA ALA A 46 -18.30 7.59 -18.00
C ALA A 46 -17.33 6.98 -16.95
N ASN A 47 -17.26 5.65 -16.89
CA ASN A 47 -16.44 4.89 -15.95
C ASN A 47 -15.05 4.53 -16.51
N LYS A 48 -14.64 5.14 -17.63
CA LYS A 48 -13.30 4.97 -18.21
C LYS A 48 -12.47 6.21 -18.00
N VAL A 49 -11.24 6.01 -17.53
CA VAL A 49 -10.33 7.10 -17.14
C VAL A 49 -8.96 6.86 -17.75
N ILE A 50 -8.33 7.92 -18.28
CA ILE A 50 -6.91 7.99 -18.55
C ILE A 50 -6.35 9.23 -17.87
N GLU A 51 -5.40 9.03 -16.95
CA GLU A 51 -4.74 10.08 -16.22
C GLU A 51 -3.23 10.00 -16.43
N ILE A 52 -2.56 11.15 -16.53
CA ILE A 52 -1.11 11.24 -16.48
C ILE A 52 -0.70 12.24 -15.41
N GLY A 53 0.14 11.78 -14.47
CA GLY A 53 0.71 12.60 -13.41
C GLY A 53 1.75 13.58 -13.93
N ARG A 54 1.62 14.86 -13.56
CA ARG A 54 2.49 15.97 -14.01
C ARG A 54 3.94 15.80 -13.55
N GLU A 55 4.14 15.41 -12.29
CA GLU A 55 5.48 15.28 -11.71
C GLU A 55 6.10 13.91 -11.96
N THR A 56 5.26 12.88 -11.98
CA THR A 56 5.66 11.47 -12.01
C THR A 56 5.77 10.94 -13.44
N GLY A 57 5.03 11.52 -14.40
CA GLY A 57 4.86 10.96 -15.73
C GLY A 57 4.17 9.59 -15.73
N THR A 58 3.66 9.13 -14.58
CA THR A 58 2.95 7.85 -14.46
C THR A 58 1.59 8.00 -15.10
N MET A 59 1.19 6.99 -15.85
CA MET A 59 -0.11 6.92 -16.48
C MET A 59 -0.99 5.89 -15.79
N TRP A 60 -2.24 6.26 -15.57
CA TRP A 60 -3.31 5.43 -15.04
C TRP A 60 -4.43 5.37 -16.05
N ALA A 61 -4.63 4.23 -16.71
CA ALA A 61 -5.70 4.02 -17.67
C ALA A 61 -6.56 2.84 -17.21
N VAL A 62 -7.86 3.03 -17.03
CA VAL A 62 -8.73 2.00 -16.46
C VAL A 62 -10.16 2.06 -16.99
N ASP A 63 -10.77 0.89 -17.14
CA ASP A 63 -12.20 0.70 -17.36
C ASP A 63 -12.85 0.18 -16.05
N TYR A 64 -13.41 1.08 -15.24
CA TYR A 64 -14.00 0.73 -13.94
C TYR A 64 -15.27 -0.13 -14.05
N ASP A 65 -15.90 -0.25 -15.22
CA ASP A 65 -17.03 -1.17 -15.42
C ASP A 65 -16.58 -2.65 -15.39
N ARG A 66 -15.28 -2.90 -15.50
CA ARG A 66 -14.70 -4.25 -15.60
C ARG A 66 -13.62 -4.48 -14.56
N PHE A 67 -12.83 -3.46 -14.33
CA PHE A 67 -11.82 -3.44 -13.30
C PHE A 67 -12.49 -3.24 -11.93
N LEU A 68 -11.96 -3.90 -10.90
CA LEU A 68 -12.47 -3.80 -9.53
C LEU A 68 -13.92 -4.28 -9.32
N GLN A 69 -14.40 -5.19 -10.16
CA GLN A 69 -15.73 -5.77 -10.03
C GLN A 69 -15.66 -7.13 -9.33
N PRO A 70 -15.86 -7.22 -7.99
CA PRO A 70 -15.75 -8.49 -7.26
C PRO A 70 -16.77 -9.52 -7.77
N ASP A 71 -17.94 -9.09 -8.24
CA ASP A 71 -19.01 -9.96 -8.70
C ASP A 71 -18.93 -10.30 -10.19
N ALA A 72 -17.93 -9.80 -10.92
CA ALA A 72 -17.82 -10.06 -12.35
C ALA A 72 -17.66 -11.56 -12.67
N GLU A 73 -18.42 -12.01 -13.66
CA GLU A 73 -18.22 -13.32 -14.29
C GLU A 73 -17.29 -13.14 -15.49
N VAL A 74 -16.10 -13.73 -15.42
CA VAL A 74 -15.05 -13.56 -16.43
C VAL A 74 -14.64 -14.89 -17.04
N GLU A 75 -14.70 -14.95 -18.36
CA GLU A 75 -13.98 -15.94 -19.16
C GLU A 75 -12.57 -15.41 -19.44
N LEU A 76 -11.56 -15.88 -18.68
CA LEU A 76 -10.17 -15.45 -18.85
C LEU A 76 -9.46 -16.24 -19.96
N PRO A 77 -8.49 -15.63 -20.67
CA PRO A 77 -7.63 -16.38 -21.59
C PRO A 77 -6.76 -17.41 -20.85
N ASP A 78 -5.99 -18.23 -21.58
CA ASP A 78 -4.98 -19.06 -20.90
C ASP A 78 -3.97 -18.17 -20.17
N ARG A 79 -3.48 -18.60 -19.01
CA ARG A 79 -2.52 -17.82 -18.22
C ARG A 79 -1.25 -17.48 -19.02
N ASN A 80 -0.84 -18.33 -19.95
CA ASN A 80 0.34 -18.11 -20.79
C ASN A 80 0.05 -17.16 -21.97
N GLU A 81 -1.22 -16.96 -22.34
CA GLU A 81 -1.63 -16.01 -23.37
C GLU A 81 -1.64 -14.58 -22.86
N ALA A 82 -1.94 -14.35 -21.58
CA ALA A 82 -2.00 -13.01 -20.99
C ALA A 82 -0.69 -12.20 -21.17
N PRO A 83 0.52 -12.74 -20.92
CA PRO A 83 1.77 -12.04 -21.23
C PRO A 83 1.94 -11.69 -22.72
N ILE A 84 1.44 -12.51 -23.63
CA ILE A 84 1.52 -12.25 -25.08
C ILE A 84 0.60 -11.08 -25.45
N ILE A 85 -0.62 -11.06 -24.89
CA ILE A 85 -1.59 -9.96 -25.07
C ILE A 85 -1.01 -8.66 -24.52
N ALA A 86 -0.51 -8.68 -23.29
CA ALA A 86 0.11 -7.53 -22.64
C ALA A 86 1.32 -7.02 -23.43
N GLN A 87 2.19 -7.92 -23.92
CA GLN A 87 3.36 -7.53 -24.71
C GLN A 87 2.95 -6.85 -26.02
N LYS A 88 1.99 -7.43 -26.74
CA LYS A 88 1.46 -6.82 -27.97
C LYS A 88 0.89 -5.42 -27.69
N PHE A 89 0.15 -5.28 -26.57
CA PHE A 89 -0.42 -4.02 -26.15
C PHE A 89 0.66 -2.96 -25.88
N VAL A 90 1.62 -3.22 -24.98
CA VAL A 90 2.64 -2.23 -24.64
C VAL A 90 3.57 -1.91 -25.81
N SER A 91 3.85 -2.86 -26.70
CA SER A 91 4.63 -2.62 -27.92
C SER A 91 3.87 -1.76 -28.93
N ARG A 92 2.58 -2.02 -29.16
CA ARG A 92 1.74 -1.24 -30.09
C ARG A 92 1.65 0.23 -29.70
N HIS A 93 1.61 0.50 -28.40
CA HIS A 93 1.39 1.84 -27.86
C HIS A 93 2.67 2.50 -27.30
N GLU A 94 3.84 1.90 -27.53
CA GLU A 94 5.15 2.39 -27.08
C GLU A 94 5.16 2.75 -25.57
N LEU A 95 4.58 1.86 -24.75
CA LEU A 95 4.37 2.09 -23.32
C LEU A 95 5.53 1.62 -22.43
N LEU A 96 6.54 0.98 -23.02
CA LEU A 96 7.77 0.60 -22.34
C LEU A 96 8.88 1.63 -22.62
N PRO A 97 9.83 1.83 -21.69
CA PRO A 97 11.04 2.58 -21.96
C PRO A 97 11.76 2.07 -23.21
N ARG A 98 12.27 2.99 -24.03
CA ARG A 98 13.03 2.65 -25.24
C ARG A 98 14.47 2.27 -24.87
N THR A 99 14.68 1.03 -24.45
CA THR A 99 16.00 0.50 -24.03
C THR A 99 17.04 0.49 -25.14
N GLU A 100 16.64 0.43 -26.41
CA GLU A 100 17.53 0.54 -27.57
C GLU A 100 18.34 1.85 -27.62
N ARG A 101 17.89 2.87 -26.87
CA ARG A 101 18.49 4.21 -26.82
C ARG A 101 19.12 4.53 -25.47
N ASP A 102 19.06 3.61 -24.52
CA ASP A 102 19.56 3.81 -23.15
C ASP A 102 20.06 2.47 -22.58
N ASP A 103 21.37 2.24 -22.66
CA ASP A 103 22.05 1.03 -22.17
C ASP A 103 22.16 0.98 -20.64
N ARG A 104 21.75 2.04 -19.94
CA ARG A 104 21.72 2.11 -18.48
C ARG A 104 20.52 1.37 -17.88
N ILE A 105 19.54 0.99 -18.70
CA ILE A 105 18.33 0.29 -18.24
C ILE A 105 18.03 -0.96 -19.07
N THR A 106 17.33 -1.89 -18.42
CA THR A 106 16.65 -3.00 -19.08
C THR A 106 15.23 -3.12 -18.56
N VAL A 107 14.33 -3.71 -19.36
CA VAL A 107 12.94 -3.95 -18.97
C VAL A 107 12.72 -5.45 -18.95
N GLN A 108 12.36 -5.97 -17.78
CA GLN A 108 12.15 -7.39 -17.57
C GLN A 108 10.66 -7.68 -17.35
N PRO A 109 10.03 -8.54 -18.17
CA PRO A 109 8.70 -9.05 -17.88
C PRO A 109 8.77 -9.99 -16.66
N LEU A 110 7.85 -9.83 -15.73
CA LEU A 110 7.80 -10.60 -14.49
C LEU A 110 6.76 -11.75 -14.54
N GLY A 111 6.12 -11.93 -15.70
CA GLY A 111 5.04 -12.90 -15.89
C GLY A 111 3.67 -12.43 -15.39
N ALA A 112 2.67 -13.30 -15.51
CA ALA A 112 1.29 -13.04 -15.11
C ALA A 112 1.04 -13.43 -13.63
N ALA A 113 0.59 -12.46 -12.85
CA ALA A 113 -0.04 -12.64 -11.55
C ALA A 113 -1.55 -12.44 -11.69
N SER A 114 -2.33 -12.89 -10.71
CA SER A 114 -3.80 -12.84 -10.76
C SER A 114 -4.35 -11.90 -9.72
N SER A 115 -5.41 -11.18 -10.05
CA SER A 115 -6.26 -10.56 -9.03
C SER A 115 -7.28 -11.58 -8.55
N PHE A 116 -7.48 -11.67 -7.24
CA PHE A 116 -8.33 -12.69 -6.64
C PHE A 116 -9.45 -12.06 -5.82
N VAL A 117 -10.59 -12.75 -5.75
CA VAL A 117 -11.59 -12.55 -4.70
C VAL A 117 -11.87 -13.88 -4.03
N ALA A 118 -11.83 -13.90 -2.71
CA ALA A 118 -12.30 -14.99 -1.87
C ALA A 118 -13.56 -14.55 -1.14
N THR A 119 -14.57 -15.42 -1.07
CA THR A 119 -15.80 -15.20 -0.31
C THR A 119 -16.02 -16.37 0.64
N TYR A 120 -16.40 -16.09 1.86
CA TYR A 120 -16.76 -17.07 2.89
C TYR A 120 -18.18 -16.80 3.36
N ASP A 121 -19.06 -17.77 3.11
CA ASP A 121 -20.43 -17.78 3.59
C ASP A 121 -20.45 -18.32 5.03
N GLN A 122 -20.85 -17.48 5.98
CA GLN A 122 -20.80 -17.80 7.40
C GLN A 122 -21.87 -18.83 7.82
N GLU A 123 -22.98 -18.93 7.08
CA GLU A 123 -24.06 -19.88 7.40
C GLU A 123 -23.69 -21.30 6.98
N THR A 124 -23.12 -21.44 5.79
CA THR A 124 -22.72 -22.73 5.22
C THR A 124 -21.30 -23.14 5.57
N GLY A 125 -20.48 -22.19 6.05
CA GLY A 125 -19.06 -22.38 6.31
C GLY A 125 -18.23 -22.63 5.05
N LYS A 126 -18.73 -22.22 3.88
CA LYS A 126 -18.10 -22.52 2.58
C LYS A 126 -17.32 -21.32 2.07
N ARG A 127 -16.06 -21.57 1.70
CA ARG A 127 -15.21 -20.63 0.96
C ARG A 127 -15.28 -20.87 -0.56
N THR A 128 -15.31 -19.80 -1.34
CA THR A 128 -15.17 -19.80 -2.79
C THR A 128 -14.12 -18.78 -3.22
N ASP A 129 -13.27 -19.18 -4.16
CA ASP A 129 -12.18 -18.35 -4.67
C ASP A 129 -12.35 -18.16 -6.18
N ARG A 130 -12.12 -16.94 -6.67
CA ARG A 130 -12.20 -16.61 -8.09
C ARG A 130 -11.00 -15.77 -8.52
N ASN A 131 -10.51 -16.07 -9.72
CA ASN A 131 -9.56 -15.24 -10.45
C ASN A 131 -10.34 -14.26 -11.34
N LEU A 132 -10.03 -12.96 -11.25
CA LEU A 132 -10.77 -11.90 -11.92
C LEU A 132 -10.05 -11.35 -13.16
N ASP A 133 -8.73 -11.42 -13.18
CA ASP A 133 -7.89 -10.92 -14.26
C ASP A 133 -6.46 -11.45 -14.16
N TYR A 134 -5.67 -11.21 -15.20
CA TYR A 134 -4.21 -11.38 -15.16
C TYR A 134 -3.52 -10.02 -15.23
N ASN A 135 -2.73 -9.70 -14.20
CA ASN A 135 -1.82 -8.58 -14.17
C ASN A 135 -0.44 -9.02 -14.66
N VAL A 136 0.00 -8.44 -15.77
CA VAL A 136 1.32 -8.64 -16.36
C VAL A 136 2.18 -7.43 -16.04
N ALA A 137 3.16 -7.65 -15.17
CA ALA A 137 4.08 -6.61 -14.71
C ALA A 137 5.40 -6.63 -15.50
N TYR A 138 5.93 -5.45 -15.75
CA TYR A 138 7.25 -5.18 -16.31
C TYR A 138 8.04 -4.36 -15.29
N SER A 139 9.25 -4.80 -14.97
CA SER A 139 10.17 -4.10 -14.08
C SER A 139 11.27 -3.43 -14.89
N VAL A 140 11.42 -2.12 -14.69
CA VAL A 140 12.60 -1.38 -15.11
C VAL A 140 13.72 -1.69 -14.13
N ARG A 141 14.88 -2.06 -14.69
CA ARG A 141 16.07 -2.41 -13.92
C ARG A 141 17.25 -1.59 -14.42
N MET A 142 18.06 -1.11 -13.48
CA MET A 142 19.28 -0.36 -13.76
C MET A 142 20.41 -1.33 -14.05
N MET A 143 21.15 -1.10 -15.14
CA MET A 143 22.39 -1.81 -15.46
C MET A 143 23.53 -1.15 -14.71
N VAL A 144 24.04 -1.82 -13.67
CA VAL A 144 24.96 -1.21 -12.72
C VAL A 144 26.19 -2.08 -12.57
N LYS A 145 27.36 -1.45 -12.60
CA LYS A 145 28.60 -2.10 -12.21
C LYS A 145 28.62 -2.23 -10.69
N ASP A 146 28.32 -3.42 -10.20
CA ASP A 146 28.29 -3.72 -8.77
C ASP A 146 29.69 -3.48 -8.17
N PRO A 147 29.83 -2.58 -7.18
CA PRO A 147 31.12 -2.27 -6.60
C PRO A 147 31.69 -3.45 -5.80
N GLU A 148 30.89 -4.38 -5.29
CA GLU A 148 31.33 -5.54 -4.50
C GLU A 148 31.70 -6.72 -5.39
N ALA A 149 30.90 -6.99 -6.43
CA ALA A 149 31.11 -8.11 -7.34
C ALA A 149 32.01 -7.80 -8.55
N ASP A 150 32.31 -6.52 -8.80
CA ASP A 150 33.02 -6.02 -9.99
C ASP A 150 32.40 -6.49 -11.33
N ALA A 151 31.08 -6.70 -11.34
CA ALA A 151 30.32 -7.19 -12.48
C ALA A 151 29.14 -6.27 -12.80
N ILE A 152 28.83 -6.09 -14.08
CA ILE A 152 27.62 -5.39 -14.51
C ILE A 152 26.44 -6.33 -14.32
N ARG A 153 25.43 -5.89 -13.56
CA ARG A 153 24.20 -6.65 -13.34
C ARG A 153 22.96 -5.75 -13.36
N PRO A 154 21.80 -6.28 -13.75
CA PRO A 154 20.53 -5.57 -13.59
C PRO A 154 20.13 -5.55 -12.11
N VAL A 155 19.86 -4.36 -11.58
CA VAL A 155 19.32 -4.16 -10.22
C VAL A 155 17.93 -3.52 -10.30
N PRO A 156 16.99 -3.88 -9.41
CA PRO A 156 15.61 -3.37 -9.49
C PRO A 156 15.52 -1.89 -9.12
N VAL A 157 14.54 -1.20 -9.70
CA VAL A 157 14.02 0.05 -9.13
C VAL A 157 12.91 -0.31 -8.15
N VAL A 158 13.09 0.03 -6.86
CA VAL A 158 12.32 -0.52 -5.73
C VAL A 158 11.25 0.41 -5.17
N ASP A 159 10.89 1.43 -5.92
CA ASP A 159 9.65 2.20 -5.73
C ASP A 159 8.70 1.94 -6.91
N GLY A 160 7.47 2.48 -6.83
CA GLY A 160 6.49 2.27 -7.90
C GLY A 160 6.82 2.93 -9.25
N SER A 161 7.87 3.77 -9.36
CA SER A 161 8.30 4.36 -10.64
C SER A 161 9.02 3.36 -11.55
N GLY A 162 9.52 2.27 -10.99
CA GLY A 162 10.20 1.19 -11.72
C GLY A 162 9.27 0.17 -12.38
N LYS A 163 7.96 0.42 -12.40
CA LYS A 163 6.95 -0.60 -12.64
C LYS A 163 5.93 -0.16 -13.69
N ILE A 164 5.60 -1.10 -14.57
CA ILE A 164 4.54 -0.96 -15.57
C ILE A 164 3.68 -2.21 -15.52
N ASN A 165 2.36 -2.05 -15.41
CA ASN A 165 1.40 -3.14 -15.28
C ASN A 165 0.33 -3.03 -16.36
N VAL A 166 -0.01 -4.18 -16.95
CA VAL A 166 -1.13 -4.35 -17.88
C VAL A 166 -2.08 -5.38 -17.31
N VAL A 167 -3.37 -5.08 -17.27
CA VAL A 167 -4.39 -5.97 -16.71
C VAL A 167 -5.26 -6.50 -17.83
N VAL A 168 -5.24 -7.83 -18.00
CA VAL A 168 -5.94 -8.58 -19.02
C VAL A 168 -7.13 -9.30 -18.39
N GLY A 169 -8.33 -8.88 -18.76
CA GLY A 169 -9.59 -9.41 -18.23
C GLY A 169 -10.29 -10.35 -19.21
N HIS A 170 -11.62 -10.27 -19.21
CA HIS A 170 -12.52 -11.10 -20.00
C HIS A 170 -12.10 -11.19 -21.49
N ARG A 171 -11.96 -12.41 -21.99
CA ARG A 171 -11.62 -12.73 -23.40
C ARG A 171 -10.37 -12.02 -23.91
N GLY A 172 -9.41 -11.77 -23.02
CA GLY A 172 -8.13 -11.15 -23.39
C GLY A 172 -8.18 -9.64 -23.58
N GLN A 173 -9.25 -8.97 -23.16
CA GLN A 173 -9.35 -7.50 -23.22
C GLN A 173 -8.39 -6.85 -22.21
N VAL A 174 -7.69 -5.79 -22.62
CA VAL A 174 -6.92 -4.96 -21.70
C VAL A 174 -7.89 -4.00 -21.02
N ILE A 175 -8.06 -4.14 -19.70
CA ILE A 175 -9.02 -3.36 -18.91
C ILE A 175 -8.34 -2.32 -18.00
N ALA A 176 -7.03 -2.46 -17.79
CA ALA A 176 -6.25 -1.42 -17.12
C ALA A 176 -4.79 -1.43 -17.56
N TYR A 177 -4.17 -0.25 -17.44
CA TYR A 177 -2.74 -0.02 -17.50
C TYR A 177 -2.36 0.94 -16.39
N ASN A 178 -1.29 0.64 -15.66
CA ASN A 178 -0.71 1.56 -14.70
C ASN A 178 0.81 1.53 -14.79
N GLY A 179 1.43 2.70 -14.83
CA GLY A 179 2.87 2.83 -14.74
C GLY A 179 3.40 3.92 -15.64
N GLY A 180 4.69 4.14 -15.56
CA GLY A 180 5.39 5.10 -16.39
C GLY A 180 6.85 5.09 -16.04
N TRP A 181 7.67 5.58 -16.96
CA TRP A 181 9.10 5.72 -16.74
C TRP A 181 9.53 7.12 -17.15
N ARG A 182 10.22 7.80 -16.25
CA ARG A 182 10.83 9.10 -16.54
C ARG A 182 12.19 8.85 -17.19
N PRO A 183 12.42 9.32 -18.42
CA PRO A 183 13.71 9.17 -19.06
C PRO A 183 14.83 9.76 -18.22
N ILE A 184 15.98 9.10 -18.22
CA ILE A 184 17.18 9.62 -17.56
C ILE A 184 17.77 10.72 -18.44
N GLU A 185 18.01 11.90 -17.85
CA GLU A 185 18.69 13.02 -18.50
C GLU A 185 20.18 12.70 -18.74
N THR A 186 20.85 13.51 -19.57
CA THR A 186 22.23 13.24 -20.04
C THR A 186 23.33 13.45 -18.99
N ALA A 187 22.99 13.93 -17.79
CA ALA A 187 23.95 14.24 -16.73
C ALA A 187 23.87 13.21 -15.59
N ASP A 188 24.93 12.40 -15.49
CA ASP A 188 25.15 11.48 -14.38
C ASP A 188 26.01 12.19 -13.32
N ILE A 189 25.62 12.08 -12.04
CA ILE A 189 26.47 12.48 -10.92
C ILE A 189 27.11 11.20 -10.39
N GLU A 190 28.43 11.10 -10.46
CA GLU A 190 29.18 10.03 -9.81
C GLU A 190 29.33 10.37 -8.32
N ALA A 191 28.71 9.58 -7.45
CA ALA A 191 28.86 9.75 -6.01
C ALA A 191 29.73 8.65 -5.38
N PRO A 192 30.49 8.98 -4.32
CA PRO A 192 31.22 7.99 -3.55
C PRO A 192 30.31 6.86 -3.07
N TYR A 193 30.69 5.63 -3.40
CA TYR A 193 30.04 4.41 -2.91
C TYR A 193 30.25 4.28 -1.40
N MET A 194 29.17 4.03 -0.67
CA MET A 194 29.21 3.64 0.73
C MET A 194 29.30 2.11 0.82
N PRO A 195 30.41 1.53 1.34
CA PRO A 195 30.54 0.09 1.50
C PRO A 195 29.38 -0.51 2.28
N ARG A 196 28.85 -1.66 1.84
CA ARG A 196 27.74 -2.36 2.50
C ARG A 196 27.98 -2.53 3.99
N GLU A 197 29.18 -2.88 4.40
CA GLU A 197 29.55 -3.03 5.82
C GLU A 197 29.26 -1.77 6.66
N VAL A 198 29.49 -0.58 6.11
CA VAL A 198 29.22 0.71 6.77
C VAL A 198 27.70 0.96 6.87
N VAL A 199 26.98 0.60 5.82
CA VAL A 199 25.51 0.74 5.78
C VAL A 199 24.83 -0.30 6.68
N ASP A 200 25.38 -1.51 6.79
CA ASP A 200 24.93 -2.57 7.68
C ASP A 200 25.00 -2.13 9.15
N ASP A 201 26.06 -1.41 9.53
CA ASP A 201 26.17 -0.87 10.88
C ASP A 201 25.15 0.24 11.14
N SER A 202 24.83 1.04 10.12
CA SER A 202 23.72 2.02 10.20
C SER A 202 22.37 1.33 10.36
N PHE A 203 22.12 0.25 9.61
CA PHE A 203 20.91 -0.56 9.74
C PHE A 203 20.78 -1.19 11.15
N LYS A 204 21.85 -1.79 11.68
CA LYS A 204 21.87 -2.35 13.04
C LYS A 204 21.62 -1.29 14.10
N GLN A 205 22.17 -0.08 13.92
CA GLN A 205 21.94 1.03 14.84
C GLN A 205 20.47 1.49 14.81
N MET A 206 19.87 1.61 13.62
CA MET A 206 18.47 2.00 13.48
C MET A 206 17.51 0.95 14.05
N THR A 207 17.88 -0.32 13.99
CA THR A 207 17.06 -1.46 14.43
C THR A 207 17.49 -2.01 15.80
N SER A 208 18.36 -1.32 16.55
CA SER A 208 18.97 -1.83 17.78
C SER A 208 17.98 -2.11 18.93
N TRP A 209 16.74 -1.65 18.78
CA TRP A 209 15.64 -1.82 19.74
C TRP A 209 14.77 -3.03 19.43
N LEU A 210 14.96 -3.61 18.24
CA LEU A 210 14.33 -4.83 17.81
C LEU A 210 15.28 -6.00 18.05
N ASP A 211 14.71 -7.15 18.41
CA ASP A 211 15.45 -8.41 18.46
C ASP A 211 15.60 -8.99 17.04
N VAL A 212 16.39 -8.31 16.19
CA VAL A 212 16.62 -8.69 14.79
C VAL A 212 17.36 -10.03 14.73
N GLN A 213 16.66 -11.06 14.24
CA GLN A 213 17.18 -12.43 14.13
C GLN A 213 18.03 -12.61 12.88
N SER A 214 17.65 -11.96 11.78
CA SER A 214 18.36 -12.02 10.51
C SER A 214 18.06 -10.79 9.67
N PHE A 215 19.03 -10.42 8.82
CA PHE A 215 18.84 -9.44 7.77
C PHE A 215 19.74 -9.74 6.57
N ASP A 216 19.34 -9.25 5.41
CA ASP A 216 20.10 -9.23 4.17
C ASP A 216 19.77 -7.97 3.38
N ALA A 217 20.61 -7.59 2.42
CA ALA A 217 20.43 -6.40 1.60
C ALA A 217 20.84 -6.64 0.15
N ASP A 218 20.06 -6.09 -0.77
CA ASP A 218 20.41 -6.00 -2.19
C ASP A 218 20.61 -4.56 -2.63
N LEU A 219 21.56 -4.37 -3.56
CA LEU A 219 21.67 -3.12 -4.30
C LEU A 219 20.44 -2.96 -5.20
N ALA A 220 19.85 -1.77 -5.16
CA ALA A 220 18.69 -1.36 -5.92
C ALA A 220 18.80 0.15 -6.26
N TYR A 221 17.83 0.68 -6.99
CA TYR A 221 17.68 2.12 -7.21
C TYR A 221 16.31 2.60 -6.75
N ALA A 222 16.23 3.86 -6.34
CA ALA A 222 14.99 4.52 -5.97
C ALA A 222 15.05 5.99 -6.39
N VAL A 223 13.89 6.59 -6.60
CA VAL A 223 13.69 7.98 -7.03
C VAL A 223 13.50 8.93 -5.82
N GLY A 224 13.36 8.36 -4.62
CA GLY A 224 13.10 9.10 -3.37
C GLY A 224 11.85 8.60 -2.66
N GLN A 225 11.72 8.88 -1.37
CA GLN A 225 10.51 8.52 -0.62
C GLN A 225 9.42 9.62 -0.59
N ASP A 226 9.76 10.86 -0.93
CA ASP A 226 8.84 12.02 -0.97
C ASP A 226 8.47 12.35 -2.42
N TRP A 227 7.26 12.01 -2.89
CA TRP A 227 6.86 12.08 -4.30
C TRP A 227 6.96 13.46 -4.95
N THR A 228 6.94 14.53 -4.16
CA THR A 228 6.97 15.90 -4.67
C THR A 228 8.39 16.35 -5.05
N GLY A 229 8.61 16.65 -6.33
CA GLY A 229 9.85 17.27 -6.81
C GLY A 229 11.05 16.33 -6.95
N GLN A 230 10.85 15.00 -6.96
CA GLN A 230 11.94 14.05 -7.12
C GLN A 230 12.60 14.18 -8.49
N ARG A 231 13.88 14.55 -8.50
CA ARG A 231 14.67 14.76 -9.72
C ARG A 231 15.75 13.71 -9.93
N TYR A 232 15.97 12.83 -8.98
CA TYR A 232 17.11 11.93 -9.00
C TYR A 232 16.70 10.49 -8.73
N LEU A 233 17.20 9.59 -9.55
CA LEU A 233 17.20 8.15 -9.36
C LEU A 233 18.59 7.78 -8.85
N TYR A 234 18.68 7.23 -7.64
CA TYR A 234 19.94 7.00 -6.93
C TYR A 234 20.00 5.60 -6.32
N PRO A 235 21.21 5.06 -6.10
CA PRO A 235 21.39 3.70 -5.60
C PRO A 235 21.08 3.60 -4.10
N VAL A 236 20.42 2.52 -3.71
CA VAL A 236 20.06 2.19 -2.32
C VAL A 236 20.37 0.73 -2.02
N TRP A 237 20.59 0.44 -0.74
CA TRP A 237 20.53 -0.90 -0.19
C TRP A 237 19.12 -1.16 0.34
N ALA A 238 18.45 -2.19 -0.18
CA ALA A 238 17.13 -2.62 0.25
C ALA A 238 17.25 -3.75 1.29
N TYR A 239 17.08 -3.42 2.57
CA TYR A 239 17.23 -4.32 3.70
C TYR A 239 15.96 -5.12 3.97
N ARG A 240 16.08 -6.44 3.91
CA ARG A 240 15.07 -7.42 4.31
C ARG A 240 15.48 -8.04 5.62
N ALA A 241 14.61 -8.01 6.62
CA ALA A 241 14.93 -8.51 7.94
C ALA A 241 13.74 -9.21 8.59
N THR A 242 14.05 -9.97 9.63
CA THR A 242 13.08 -10.61 10.53
C THR A 242 13.49 -10.29 11.95
N ALA A 243 12.53 -9.81 12.76
CA ALA A 243 12.73 -9.61 14.18
C ALA A 243 11.84 -10.54 15.00
N ASN A 244 12.27 -10.83 16.22
CA ASN A 244 11.45 -11.50 17.21
C ASN A 244 10.62 -10.46 17.97
N VAL A 245 9.30 -10.54 17.85
CA VAL A 245 8.34 -9.69 18.57
C VAL A 245 7.43 -10.62 19.36
N ARG A 246 7.46 -10.52 20.70
CA ARG A 246 6.68 -11.38 21.61
C ARG A 246 6.85 -12.90 21.33
N GLY A 247 8.06 -13.34 20.99
CA GLY A 247 8.35 -14.75 20.68
C GLY A 247 7.99 -15.18 19.25
N ARG A 248 7.55 -14.26 18.39
CA ARG A 248 7.18 -14.51 17.00
C ARG A 248 8.19 -13.90 16.05
N ALA A 249 8.59 -14.67 15.03
CA ALA A 249 9.39 -14.17 13.92
C ALA A 249 8.52 -13.33 12.98
N MET A 250 8.64 -12.01 13.06
CA MET A 250 7.91 -11.04 12.24
C MET A 250 8.83 -10.46 11.16
N PRO A 251 8.46 -10.49 9.86
CA PRO A 251 9.21 -9.82 8.82
C PRO A 251 9.09 -8.30 9.00
N LEU A 252 10.22 -7.60 8.86
CA LEU A 252 10.23 -6.14 8.85
C LEU A 252 9.79 -5.62 7.48
N ARG A 253 9.25 -4.39 7.44
CA ARG A 253 9.11 -3.67 6.15
C ARG A 253 10.51 -3.47 5.60
N ILE A 254 10.63 -3.47 4.28
CA ILE A 254 11.92 -3.32 3.61
C ILE A 254 12.39 -1.89 3.80
N ILE A 255 13.53 -1.72 4.47
CA ILE A 255 14.13 -0.43 4.76
C ILE A 255 15.14 -0.12 3.65
N THR A 256 15.06 1.08 3.06
CA THR A 256 16.03 1.52 2.05
C THR A 256 17.01 2.51 2.65
N LEU A 257 18.30 2.22 2.54
CA LEU A 257 19.40 3.10 2.96
C LEU A 257 20.23 3.51 1.73
N PRO A 258 20.79 4.73 1.68
CA PRO A 258 21.57 5.16 0.53
C PRO A 258 22.83 4.30 0.37
N ALA A 259 23.12 3.88 -0.87
CA ALA A 259 24.35 3.15 -1.21
C ALA A 259 25.52 4.10 -1.58
N THR A 260 25.30 5.40 -1.47
CA THR A 260 26.26 6.47 -1.74
C THR A 260 26.12 7.59 -0.71
N GLU A 261 27.09 8.49 -0.64
CA GLU A 261 26.97 9.73 0.15
C GLU A 261 25.82 10.65 -0.33
N PHE A 262 25.29 10.39 -1.53
CA PHE A 262 24.06 11.01 -2.02
C PHE A 262 22.83 10.19 -1.64
N GLY A 263 21.78 10.89 -1.23
CA GLY A 263 20.48 10.30 -0.90
C GLY A 263 19.98 10.74 0.47
N PRO A 264 18.72 10.41 0.80
CA PRO A 264 18.15 10.71 2.10
C PRO A 264 18.94 9.94 3.16
N GLN A 265 19.47 10.69 4.12
CA GLN A 265 20.16 10.11 5.26
C GLN A 265 19.13 9.58 6.25
N PRO A 266 19.43 8.46 6.94
CA PRO A 266 18.56 7.96 7.98
C PRO A 266 18.33 9.03 9.04
N GLN A 267 17.09 9.16 9.49
CA GLN A 267 16.76 10.07 10.58
C GLN A 267 17.26 9.48 11.90
N PRO A 268 17.87 10.30 12.78
CA PRO A 268 18.18 9.84 14.12
C PRO A 268 16.89 9.45 14.86
N MET A 269 17.02 8.53 15.79
CA MET A 269 15.90 8.13 16.62
C MET A 269 15.31 9.31 17.39
N GLU A 270 14.00 9.44 17.32
CA GLU A 270 13.25 10.35 18.17
C GLU A 270 12.72 9.59 19.37
N TYR A 271 13.16 9.96 20.57
CA TYR A 271 12.55 9.45 21.80
C TYR A 271 11.32 10.29 22.13
N HIS A 272 10.14 9.65 22.17
CA HIS A 272 8.91 10.24 22.67
C HIS A 272 8.65 9.78 24.10
N LEU A 273 8.28 10.71 24.97
CA LEU A 273 7.85 10.37 26.32
C LEU A 273 6.59 9.48 26.24
N PRO A 274 6.53 8.41 27.04
CA PRO A 274 5.31 7.61 27.16
C PRO A 274 4.13 8.49 27.58
N ARG A 275 2.99 8.34 26.90
CA ARG A 275 1.74 8.96 27.28
C ARG A 275 1.26 8.34 28.59
N VAL A 276 0.54 9.12 29.39
CA VAL A 276 0.04 8.66 30.70
C VAL A 276 -1.09 7.67 30.44
N LYS A 277 -1.03 6.47 31.05
CA LYS A 277 -2.14 5.49 30.97
C LYS A 277 -3.40 6.17 31.49
N HIS A 278 -4.44 6.25 30.67
CA HIS A 278 -5.71 6.80 31.12
C HIS A 278 -6.22 5.93 32.28
N VAL A 279 -6.27 6.51 33.48
CA VAL A 279 -6.98 5.91 34.59
C VAL A 279 -8.46 6.10 34.27
N LYS A 280 -9.12 5.02 33.82
CA LYS A 280 -10.57 4.99 33.60
C LYS A 280 -11.23 5.54 34.87
N PRO A 281 -11.94 6.68 34.83
CA PRO A 281 -12.61 7.19 36.02
C PRO A 281 -13.60 6.13 36.49
N GLU A 282 -13.47 5.68 37.75
CA GLU A 282 -14.46 4.77 38.33
C GLU A 282 -15.86 5.41 38.22
N GLY A 283 -16.70 4.84 37.35
CA GLY A 283 -18.13 5.09 37.37
C GLY A 283 -18.72 6.16 36.45
N SER A 284 -18.01 6.68 35.44
CA SER A 284 -18.69 7.52 34.44
C SER A 284 -19.45 6.66 33.42
N LYS A 285 -20.68 6.27 33.77
CA LYS A 285 -21.72 6.09 32.74
C LYS A 285 -21.92 7.46 32.10
N ILE A 286 -21.23 7.72 30.99
CA ILE A 286 -21.48 8.92 30.20
C ILE A 286 -22.94 8.77 29.72
N PRO A 287 -23.86 9.66 30.12
CA PRO A 287 -25.21 9.61 29.60
C PRO A 287 -25.13 9.87 28.10
N MET A 288 -25.85 9.09 27.29
CA MET A 288 -26.24 9.47 25.92
C MET A 288 -26.94 10.85 25.98
N LEU A 289 -26.17 11.93 25.95
CA LEU A 289 -26.66 13.29 25.97
C LEU A 289 -26.70 13.80 24.53
N GLY A 290 -27.92 14.13 24.10
CA GLY A 290 -28.24 14.47 22.73
C GLY A 290 -27.31 15.51 22.09
N ARG A 291 -26.99 15.25 20.82
CA ARG A 291 -26.30 16.15 19.89
C ARG A 291 -26.96 17.53 19.89
N GLY A 292 -26.34 18.50 20.54
CA GLY A 292 -26.55 19.93 20.28
C GLY A 292 -25.69 20.37 19.08
N PRO A 293 -26.08 21.40 18.31
CA PRO A 293 -25.46 21.70 17.03
C PRO A 293 -24.14 22.46 17.22
N ARG A 294 -23.02 21.77 16.97
CA ARG A 294 -21.75 22.40 16.57
C ARG A 294 -21.41 21.92 15.16
N ALA A 295 -21.14 22.86 14.28
CA ALA A 295 -20.76 22.62 12.88
C ALA A 295 -19.27 22.21 12.76
N SER A 296 -18.88 21.12 13.42
CA SER A 296 -17.78 20.25 13.01
C SER A 296 -18.42 19.04 12.34
N SER A 297 -17.93 18.58 11.19
CA SER A 297 -18.35 17.26 10.71
C SER A 297 -18.05 16.26 11.82
N GLY A 298 -19.08 15.60 12.36
CA GLY A 298 -18.92 14.60 13.42
C GLY A 298 -18.40 13.29 12.84
N TYR A 299 -17.26 13.38 12.15
CA TYR A 299 -16.47 12.26 11.65
C TYR A 299 -15.14 12.28 12.37
N GLU A 300 -14.68 11.12 12.75
CA GLU A 300 -13.60 10.83 13.66
C GLU A 300 -12.55 9.95 12.96
N ALA A 301 -11.29 10.26 13.23
CA ALA A 301 -10.19 9.43 12.74
C ALA A 301 -9.07 9.32 13.76
N GLY A 302 -8.29 8.27 13.60
CA GLY A 302 -7.16 7.98 14.46
C GLY A 302 -5.99 7.36 13.69
N THR A 303 -4.79 7.47 14.26
CA THR A 303 -3.64 6.75 13.71
C THR A 303 -2.71 6.22 14.78
N HIS A 304 -2.19 5.02 14.53
CA HIS A 304 -1.05 4.44 15.23
C HIS A 304 0.10 4.26 14.25
N TRP A 305 1.34 4.48 14.69
CA TRP A 305 2.49 4.22 13.83
C TRP A 305 3.72 3.78 14.59
N ILE A 306 4.50 2.88 13.98
CA ILE A 306 5.83 2.49 14.46
C ILE A 306 6.83 3.13 13.52
N GLY A 307 7.59 4.10 14.02
CA GLY A 307 8.56 4.88 13.27
C GLY A 307 9.98 4.49 13.64
N THR A 308 10.75 5.46 14.12
CA THR A 308 12.18 5.24 14.39
C THR A 308 12.42 4.21 15.50
N SER A 309 11.47 3.97 16.39
CA SER A 309 11.58 2.91 17.41
C SER A 309 11.54 1.50 16.80
N GLY A 310 10.98 1.34 15.60
CA GLY A 310 11.05 0.13 14.77
C GLY A 310 12.03 0.24 13.60
N GLY A 311 12.88 1.26 13.55
CA GLY A 311 13.78 1.48 12.41
C GLY A 311 13.09 1.95 11.12
N LEU A 312 11.84 2.42 11.20
CA LEU A 312 11.05 2.91 10.07
C LEU A 312 11.09 4.44 10.01
N SER A 313 11.88 4.98 9.08
CA SER A 313 12.00 6.43 8.91
C SER A 313 10.79 7.06 8.21
N GLY A 314 10.02 6.25 7.46
CA GLY A 314 8.89 6.73 6.65
C GLY A 314 7.56 6.82 7.38
N SER A 315 7.29 5.87 8.29
CA SER A 315 6.00 5.70 8.99
C SER A 315 5.43 6.98 9.60
N LYS A 316 6.23 7.80 10.29
CA LYS A 316 5.75 9.03 10.92
C LYS A 316 5.14 10.00 9.90
N LYS A 317 5.84 10.25 8.79
CA LYS A 317 5.34 11.12 7.70
C LYS A 317 4.14 10.50 7.00
N ASN A 318 4.13 9.17 6.86
CA ASN A 318 3.03 8.42 6.28
C ASN A 318 1.72 8.63 7.06
N ALA A 319 1.77 8.41 8.38
CA ALA A 319 0.67 8.68 9.30
C ALA A 319 0.28 10.17 9.35
N GLN A 320 1.27 11.07 9.34
CA GLN A 320 1.02 12.52 9.29
C GLN A 320 0.25 12.92 8.02
N GLY A 321 0.58 12.33 6.87
CA GLY A 321 -0.12 12.55 5.61
C GLY A 321 -1.61 12.19 5.65
N PHE A 322 -1.95 11.08 6.34
CA PHE A 322 -3.33 10.68 6.59
C PHE A 322 -4.05 11.71 7.48
N VAL A 323 -3.44 12.05 8.63
CA VAL A 323 -3.95 13.02 9.60
C VAL A 323 -4.21 14.38 8.98
N ASP A 324 -3.23 14.91 8.23
CA ASP A 324 -3.35 16.23 7.59
C ASP A 324 -4.41 16.20 6.48
N GLY A 325 -4.48 15.11 5.71
CA GLY A 325 -5.49 14.92 4.68
C GLY A 325 -6.92 15.01 5.23
N LEU A 326 -7.19 14.31 6.34
CA LEU A 326 -8.50 14.28 6.99
C LEU A 326 -8.83 15.57 7.75
N LYS A 327 -7.86 16.17 8.46
CA LYS A 327 -8.04 17.51 9.06
C LYS A 327 -8.42 18.55 8.02
N ASN A 328 -7.76 18.53 6.86
CA ASN A 328 -8.08 19.42 5.74
C ASN A 328 -9.46 19.14 5.14
N ALA A 329 -10.03 17.96 5.36
CA ALA A 329 -11.41 17.61 5.01
C ALA A 329 -12.42 17.92 6.14
N GLY A 330 -11.98 18.45 7.28
CA GLY A 330 -12.84 18.85 8.42
C GLY A 330 -13.01 17.80 9.51
N TRP A 331 -12.34 16.65 9.42
CA TRP A 331 -12.48 15.54 10.37
C TRP A 331 -11.84 15.84 11.72
N ASN A 332 -12.39 15.23 12.78
CA ASN A 332 -11.83 15.25 14.12
C ASN A 332 -10.78 14.14 14.28
N ILE A 333 -9.54 14.51 14.58
CA ILE A 333 -8.49 13.52 14.86
C ILE A 333 -8.47 13.22 16.35
N ARG A 334 -9.06 12.08 16.72
CA ARG A 334 -9.18 11.59 18.09
C ARG A 334 -7.83 11.24 18.68
N PHE A 335 -6.97 10.64 17.87
CA PHE A 335 -5.61 10.27 18.27
C PHE A 335 -4.61 10.21 17.12
N ASN A 336 -3.34 10.39 17.47
CA ASN A 336 -2.19 10.15 16.60
C ASN A 336 -1.04 9.70 17.50
N TRP A 337 -0.88 8.39 17.65
CA TRP A 337 0.07 7.80 18.58
C TRP A 337 1.19 7.09 17.84
N GLY A 338 2.41 7.50 18.13
CA GLY A 338 3.61 6.99 17.49
C GLY A 338 4.56 6.28 18.43
N ASP A 339 5.33 5.35 17.88
CA ASP A 339 6.40 4.63 18.57
C ASP A 339 5.88 4.07 19.91
N TYR A 340 6.57 4.35 21.03
CA TYR A 340 6.23 3.87 22.37
C TYR A 340 4.83 4.25 22.88
N ASN A 341 4.11 5.13 22.16
CA ASN A 341 2.74 5.52 22.48
C ASN A 341 1.69 4.74 21.67
N ALA A 342 2.11 4.03 20.63
CA ALA A 342 1.23 3.18 19.83
C ALA A 342 0.97 1.87 20.59
N TRP A 343 0.03 1.90 21.53
CA TRP A 343 -0.20 0.78 22.44
C TRP A 343 -1.04 -0.33 21.85
N GLU A 344 -0.74 -1.55 22.28
CA GLU A 344 -1.45 -2.77 21.90
C GLU A 344 -2.88 -2.79 22.48
N ASP A 345 -3.05 -2.49 23.78
CA ASP A 345 -4.36 -2.38 24.46
C ASP A 345 -5.38 -1.44 23.75
N ASP A 346 -4.94 -0.47 22.94
CA ASP A 346 -5.87 0.43 22.22
C ASP A 346 -6.68 -0.29 21.14
N TRP A 347 -6.27 -1.48 20.71
CA TRP A 347 -6.87 -2.25 19.63
C TRP A 347 -7.81 -3.36 20.10
N HIS A 348 -7.80 -3.69 21.41
CA HIS A 348 -8.69 -4.69 22.02
C HIS A 348 -9.23 -4.19 23.38
N GLU A 349 -8.46 -4.21 24.46
CA GLU A 349 -8.91 -3.93 25.84
C GLU A 349 -9.53 -2.54 26.05
N ASN A 350 -9.09 -1.54 25.27
CA ASN A 350 -9.56 -0.16 25.31
C ASN A 350 -9.99 0.35 23.93
N ASP A 351 -10.36 -0.54 23.02
CA ASP A 351 -10.80 -0.19 21.66
C ASP A 351 -11.98 0.80 21.67
N ASP A 352 -12.98 0.61 22.55
CA ASP A 352 -14.12 1.53 22.80
C ASP A 352 -13.72 2.99 23.13
N GLN A 353 -12.45 3.25 23.49
CA GLN A 353 -11.93 4.59 23.77
C GLN A 353 -11.01 5.13 22.66
N TYR A 354 -10.58 4.27 21.76
CA TYR A 354 -9.61 4.59 20.72
C TYR A 354 -10.06 4.01 19.39
N VAL A 355 -9.65 2.78 19.05
CA VAL A 355 -9.80 2.22 17.70
C VAL A 355 -11.26 2.09 17.31
N ASP A 356 -12.15 1.68 18.22
CA ASP A 356 -13.59 1.54 17.95
C ASP A 356 -14.39 2.85 18.15
N ASP A 357 -13.78 3.92 18.69
CA ASP A 357 -14.38 5.26 18.88
C ASP A 357 -14.09 6.23 17.70
N ALA A 358 -13.63 5.72 16.56
CA ALA A 358 -13.32 6.51 15.38
C ALA A 358 -13.81 5.83 14.10
N ASP A 359 -14.36 6.58 13.15
CA ASP A 359 -14.82 6.01 11.86
C ASP A 359 -13.67 5.45 11.02
N PHE A 360 -12.50 6.12 11.02
CA PHE A 360 -11.37 5.74 10.17
C PHE A 360 -10.03 5.70 10.92
N VAL A 361 -9.45 4.49 11.03
CA VAL A 361 -8.13 4.26 11.64
C VAL A 361 -7.08 3.89 10.59
N PHE A 362 -5.91 4.52 10.68
CA PHE A 362 -4.74 4.22 9.86
C PHE A 362 -3.56 3.76 10.71
N TYR A 363 -2.99 2.60 10.37
CA TYR A 363 -1.77 2.08 10.96
C TYR A 363 -0.64 1.95 9.93
N THR A 364 0.59 2.28 10.33
CA THR A 364 1.81 1.97 9.56
C THR A 364 2.93 1.49 10.48
N GLY A 365 3.56 0.37 10.14
CA GLY A 365 4.59 -0.25 10.99
C GLY A 365 5.03 -1.62 10.47
N HIS A 366 5.37 -2.53 11.38
CA HIS A 366 5.69 -3.92 11.06
C HIS A 366 4.49 -4.85 11.28
N ALA A 367 4.36 -5.87 10.46
CA ALA A 367 3.24 -6.82 10.56
C ALA A 367 3.59 -8.17 9.93
N ASP A 368 2.68 -9.13 10.11
CA ASP A 368 2.57 -10.36 9.33
C ASP A 368 1.09 -10.74 9.18
N GLY A 369 0.80 -11.91 8.61
CA GLY A 369 -0.58 -12.41 8.49
C GLY A 369 -1.33 -12.57 9.81
N ASN A 370 -0.64 -12.66 10.94
CA ASN A 370 -1.24 -12.89 12.25
C ASN A 370 -1.39 -11.61 13.10
N GLY A 371 -0.93 -10.45 12.63
CA GLY A 371 -1.15 -9.16 13.28
C GLY A 371 0.00 -8.17 13.07
N TRP A 372 0.07 -7.12 13.90
CA TRP A 372 1.04 -6.04 13.73
C TRP A 372 1.70 -5.61 15.04
N MET A 373 2.91 -5.07 14.89
CA MET A 373 3.75 -4.63 16.00
C MET A 373 3.19 -3.37 16.64
N LEU A 374 3.12 -3.38 17.98
CA LEU A 374 2.72 -2.25 18.83
C LEU A 374 3.65 -2.23 20.04
N TYR A 375 3.29 -1.48 21.08
CA TYR A 375 4.05 -1.42 22.33
C TYR A 375 3.19 -1.74 23.55
N ASP A 376 3.79 -2.43 24.51
CA ASP A 376 3.19 -2.65 25.82
C ASP A 376 3.20 -1.32 26.62
N PRO A 377 2.03 -0.86 27.13
CA PRO A 377 1.91 0.41 27.82
C PRO A 377 2.63 0.47 29.19
N GLY A 378 2.89 -0.68 29.81
CA GLY A 378 3.54 -0.78 31.12
C GLY A 378 5.07 -0.89 31.05
N THR A 379 5.61 -1.43 29.96
CA THR A 379 7.04 -1.73 29.82
C THR A 379 7.73 -0.99 28.68
N THR A 380 6.99 -0.41 27.73
CA THR A 380 7.52 0.20 26.48
C THR A 380 8.33 -0.77 25.62
N ASN A 381 8.22 -2.08 25.88
CA ASN A 381 8.81 -3.11 25.04
C ASN A 381 7.97 -3.32 23.78
N ALA A 382 8.64 -3.76 22.71
CA ALA A 382 7.96 -4.19 21.50
C ALA A 382 6.97 -5.32 21.82
N ASP A 383 5.73 -5.12 21.41
CA ASP A 383 4.63 -6.07 21.53
C ASP A 383 3.96 -6.25 20.15
N SER A 384 2.89 -7.02 20.07
CA SER A 384 2.09 -7.16 18.86
C SER A 384 0.66 -7.48 19.17
N LEU A 385 -0.26 -6.85 18.42
CA LEU A 385 -1.61 -7.36 18.28
C LEU A 385 -1.56 -8.71 17.56
N HIS A 386 -2.36 -9.66 18.02
CA HIS A 386 -2.63 -10.92 17.36
C HIS A 386 -4.12 -11.03 17.02
N TRP A 387 -4.44 -11.58 15.85
CA TRP A 387 -5.83 -11.67 15.35
C TRP A 387 -6.82 -12.36 16.32
N THR A 388 -6.33 -13.23 17.22
CA THR A 388 -7.20 -13.87 18.22
C THR A 388 -7.68 -12.91 19.30
N GLU A 389 -6.94 -11.84 19.59
CA GLU A 389 -7.28 -10.86 20.62
C GLU A 389 -8.49 -9.99 20.21
N VAL A 390 -8.81 -9.93 18.92
CA VAL A 390 -9.94 -9.15 18.36
C VAL A 390 -11.08 -10.03 17.82
N ASN A 391 -11.04 -11.32 18.14
CA ASN A 391 -12.10 -12.27 17.79
C ASN A 391 -13.02 -12.60 18.98
N GLU A 392 -12.73 -12.07 20.16
CA GLU A 392 -13.53 -12.25 21.36
C GLU A 392 -14.85 -11.43 21.27
N PRO A 393 -15.99 -11.91 21.80
CA PRO A 393 -17.29 -11.27 21.62
C PRO A 393 -17.44 -9.82 22.14
N ASN A 394 -16.51 -9.36 22.98
CA ASN A 394 -16.56 -8.02 23.56
C ASN A 394 -15.62 -7.01 22.88
N ASP A 395 -14.66 -7.48 22.07
CA ASP A 395 -13.55 -6.65 21.55
C ASP A 395 -13.52 -6.76 20.01
N ARG A 396 -14.68 -6.59 19.38
CA ARG A 396 -14.86 -6.65 17.92
C ARG A 396 -15.05 -5.26 17.37
N TRP A 397 -14.46 -5.02 16.20
CA TRP A 397 -14.48 -3.72 15.56
C TRP A 397 -15.80 -3.41 14.84
N GLY A 398 -16.18 -2.13 14.95
CA GLY A 398 -17.36 -1.48 14.40
C GLY A 398 -18.60 -1.60 15.26
N ARG A 399 -18.48 -2.08 16.49
CA ARG A 399 -19.63 -2.14 17.40
C ARG A 399 -20.00 -0.76 17.95
N GLN A 400 -18.99 0.09 18.15
CA GLN A 400 -19.16 1.47 18.58
C GLN A 400 -19.24 2.42 17.38
N ASP A 401 -18.17 2.58 16.60
CA ASP A 401 -18.13 3.57 15.51
C ASP A 401 -17.12 3.22 14.37
N LEU A 402 -16.28 2.19 14.50
CA LEU A 402 -15.24 1.92 13.50
C LEU A 402 -15.76 1.30 12.21
N GLU A 403 -15.62 2.05 11.12
CA GLU A 403 -16.02 1.62 9.79
C GLU A 403 -14.81 1.11 8.99
N TRP A 404 -13.68 1.80 9.04
CA TRP A 404 -12.55 1.50 8.17
C TRP A 404 -11.22 1.46 8.89
N VAL A 405 -10.43 0.42 8.60
CA VAL A 405 -9.06 0.28 9.06
C VAL A 405 -8.13 0.10 7.86
N VAL A 406 -7.04 0.86 7.80
CA VAL A 406 -5.91 0.56 6.92
C VAL A 406 -4.71 0.14 7.75
N VAL A 407 -4.19 -1.05 7.46
CA VAL A 407 -2.93 -1.57 8.01
C VAL A 407 -1.88 -1.51 6.90
N ALA A 408 -1.23 -0.36 6.76
CA ALA A 408 -0.13 -0.14 5.83
C ALA A 408 1.16 -0.77 6.37
N ALA A 409 1.18 -2.09 6.45
CA ALA A 409 2.30 -2.90 6.95
C ALA A 409 2.33 -4.27 6.27
N CYS A 410 3.36 -5.07 6.57
CA CYS A 410 3.61 -6.36 5.92
C CYS A 410 2.51 -7.39 6.18
N GLY A 411 1.81 -7.81 5.13
CA GLY A 411 1.08 -9.07 5.12
C GLY A 411 -0.17 -9.29 6.00
N PRO A 412 -0.85 -8.30 6.65
CA PRO A 412 -2.04 -8.58 7.47
C PRO A 412 -3.13 -9.36 6.69
N LEU A 413 -3.18 -9.19 5.36
CA LEU A 413 -4.08 -9.88 4.46
C LEU A 413 -3.40 -11.01 3.66
N GLN A 414 -2.36 -11.64 4.19
CA GLN A 414 -1.74 -12.84 3.60
C GLN A 414 -2.77 -13.96 3.40
N ASP A 415 -2.64 -14.72 2.31
CA ASP A 415 -3.53 -15.86 2.03
C ASP A 415 -2.81 -16.87 1.13
N ASP A 416 -3.17 -18.15 1.27
CA ASP A 416 -2.62 -19.24 0.46
C ASP A 416 -2.92 -19.08 -1.04
N LEU A 417 -3.94 -18.30 -1.41
CA LEU A 417 -4.19 -17.88 -2.79
C LEU A 417 -3.05 -17.05 -3.39
N LEU A 418 -2.36 -16.26 -2.56
CA LEU A 418 -1.32 -15.34 -3.00
C LEU A 418 0.05 -15.99 -3.00
N SER A 419 0.35 -16.70 -1.90
CA SER A 419 1.64 -17.33 -1.66
C SER A 419 1.48 -18.50 -0.67
N PRO A 420 2.09 -19.67 -0.93
CA PRO A 420 1.99 -20.84 -0.04
C PRO A 420 2.39 -20.53 1.41
N GLY A 421 1.59 -20.97 2.37
CA GLY A 421 1.83 -20.72 3.80
C GLY A 421 1.25 -19.38 4.28
N GLY A 422 0.54 -18.66 3.41
CA GLY A 422 -0.19 -17.43 3.76
C GLY A 422 -1.47 -17.70 4.56
N GLY A 423 -1.96 -18.94 4.60
CA GLY A 423 -3.13 -19.36 5.38
C GLY A 423 -4.47 -18.84 4.83
N ASN A 424 -5.47 -18.69 5.69
CA ASN A 424 -6.81 -18.22 5.32
C ASN A 424 -7.13 -16.90 6.02
N VAL A 425 -7.12 -15.79 5.27
CA VAL A 425 -7.37 -14.45 5.82
C VAL A 425 -8.77 -14.32 6.45
N LEU A 426 -9.79 -14.94 5.82
CA LEU A 426 -11.19 -14.80 6.21
C LEU A 426 -11.45 -15.51 7.54
N ASN A 427 -10.72 -16.60 7.81
CA ASN A 427 -10.77 -17.28 9.11
C ASN A 427 -10.04 -16.49 10.20
N ARG A 428 -8.91 -15.83 9.88
CA ARG A 428 -8.14 -15.07 10.88
C ARG A 428 -8.88 -13.82 11.32
N TRP A 429 -9.27 -12.97 10.38
CA TRP A 429 -9.83 -11.65 10.69
C TRP A 429 -11.36 -11.62 10.73
N GLY A 430 -12.04 -12.70 10.33
CA GLY A 430 -13.50 -12.71 10.24
C GLY A 430 -14.24 -12.44 11.55
N GLY A 431 -13.63 -12.77 12.70
CA GLY A 431 -14.23 -12.50 14.01
C GLY A 431 -14.13 -11.03 14.45
N ALA A 432 -13.26 -10.23 13.82
CA ALA A 432 -13.09 -8.81 14.11
C ALA A 432 -14.21 -7.95 13.51
N PHE A 433 -15.01 -8.47 12.58
CA PHE A 433 -16.08 -7.72 11.90
C PHE A 433 -17.41 -7.81 12.67
N ASP A 434 -17.73 -6.81 13.50
CA ASP A 434 -19.06 -6.62 14.12
C ASP A 434 -19.63 -5.22 13.87
N GLY A 435 -19.56 -4.79 12.61
CA GLY A 435 -19.91 -3.44 12.17
C GLY A 435 -18.78 -2.79 11.38
N LEU A 436 -17.57 -3.34 11.44
CA LEU A 436 -16.48 -2.92 10.56
C LEU A 436 -16.88 -3.10 9.08
N HIS A 437 -16.61 -2.09 8.26
CA HIS A 437 -16.86 -2.13 6.83
C HIS A 437 -15.68 -2.72 6.08
N LEU A 438 -14.49 -2.13 6.27
CA LEU A 438 -13.29 -2.47 5.50
C LEU A 438 -12.06 -2.66 6.39
N LEU A 439 -11.39 -3.80 6.22
CA LEU A 439 -9.99 -4.00 6.63
C LEU A 439 -9.11 -3.98 5.38
N MET A 440 -8.32 -2.93 5.24
CA MET A 440 -7.44 -2.69 4.10
C MET A 440 -5.98 -2.95 4.49
N GLY A 441 -5.20 -3.57 3.62
CA GLY A 441 -3.79 -3.83 3.92
C GLY A 441 -3.05 -4.50 2.77
N TYR A 442 -1.98 -5.23 3.11
CA TYR A 442 -1.17 -5.97 2.13
C TYR A 442 -1.22 -7.47 2.35
N GLY A 443 -1.06 -8.23 1.27
CA GLY A 443 -0.92 -9.69 1.28
C GLY A 443 0.53 -10.18 1.23
N ALA A 444 1.51 -9.28 1.37
CA ALA A 444 2.94 -9.56 1.29
C ALA A 444 3.76 -8.52 2.08
N VAL A 445 5.07 -8.73 2.19
CA VAL A 445 6.00 -7.73 2.74
C VAL A 445 6.13 -6.53 1.79
N THR A 446 6.15 -5.32 2.35
CA THR A 446 6.21 -4.05 1.61
C THR A 446 7.42 -3.21 2.00
N PHE A 447 7.72 -2.20 1.18
CA PHE A 447 8.77 -1.22 1.46
C PHE A 447 8.25 -0.11 2.38
N ASP A 448 9.11 0.36 3.29
CA ASP A 448 8.88 1.58 4.07
C ASP A 448 8.80 2.79 3.13
N ASN A 449 7.86 3.70 3.39
CA ASN A 449 7.66 4.90 2.59
C ASN A 449 6.92 5.98 3.39
N GLN A 450 6.79 7.16 2.78
CA GLN A 450 6.32 8.37 3.45
C GLN A 450 4.94 8.85 3.00
N SER A 451 4.30 8.15 2.04
CA SER A 451 3.22 8.77 1.24
C SER A 451 1.90 7.99 1.16
N GLU A 452 1.80 6.76 1.64
CA GLU A 452 0.56 5.96 1.56
C GLU A 452 -0.66 6.68 2.15
N GLY A 453 -0.58 7.19 3.37
CA GLY A 453 -1.66 7.87 4.07
C GLY A 453 -2.10 9.15 3.36
N LYS A 454 -1.15 9.97 2.88
CA LYS A 454 -1.45 11.17 2.10
C LYS A 454 -2.17 10.83 0.79
N THR A 455 -1.64 9.84 0.06
CA THR A 455 -2.15 9.45 -1.26
C THR A 455 -3.52 8.78 -1.17
N LEU A 456 -3.74 7.95 -0.14
CA LEU A 456 -5.04 7.35 0.17
C LEU A 456 -6.11 8.44 0.35
N ILE A 457 -5.86 9.39 1.25
CA ILE A 457 -6.84 10.45 1.54
C ILE A 457 -7.03 11.40 0.35
N LYS A 458 -5.97 11.67 -0.41
CA LYS A 458 -6.09 12.41 -1.68
C LYS A 458 -7.11 11.75 -2.60
N TYR A 459 -6.99 10.45 -2.84
CA TYR A 459 -7.89 9.73 -3.75
C TYR A 459 -9.30 9.59 -3.19
N ALA A 460 -9.44 9.31 -1.90
CA ALA A 460 -10.74 9.22 -1.26
C ALA A 460 -11.51 10.57 -1.34
N ARG A 461 -10.82 11.69 -1.15
CA ARG A 461 -11.39 13.05 -1.29
C ARG A 461 -11.71 13.45 -2.74
N GLN A 462 -11.17 12.74 -3.72
CA GLN A 462 -11.55 12.90 -5.13
C GLN A 462 -12.82 12.10 -5.48
N GLY A 463 -13.48 11.49 -4.49
CA GLY A 463 -14.71 10.73 -4.67
C GLY A 463 -14.49 9.30 -5.14
N LYS A 464 -13.27 8.75 -4.99
CA LYS A 464 -13.04 7.31 -5.19
C LYS A 464 -13.56 6.54 -3.98
N THR A 465 -13.96 5.29 -4.19
CA THR A 465 -14.22 4.37 -3.07
C THR A 465 -12.92 4.18 -2.27
N LEU A 466 -13.02 3.83 -0.99
CA LEU A 466 -11.85 3.57 -0.16
C LEU A 466 -11.03 2.38 -0.67
N ALA A 467 -11.70 1.34 -1.19
CA ALA A 467 -11.06 0.21 -1.84
C ALA A 467 -10.24 0.65 -3.07
N GLU A 468 -10.82 1.49 -3.94
CA GLU A 468 -10.13 2.07 -5.10
C GLU A 468 -8.95 2.96 -4.69
N ALA A 469 -9.17 3.84 -3.72
CA ALA A 469 -8.17 4.77 -3.23
C ALA A 469 -6.97 4.03 -2.64
N TRP A 470 -7.20 2.97 -1.85
CA TRP A 470 -6.13 2.16 -1.28
C TRP A 470 -5.39 1.36 -2.33
N ARG A 471 -6.11 0.70 -3.23
CA ARG A 471 -5.51 -0.04 -4.34
C ARG A 471 -4.63 0.87 -5.20
N ARG A 472 -5.14 2.03 -5.62
CA ARG A 472 -4.39 2.99 -6.43
C ARG A 472 -3.14 3.49 -5.69
N THR A 473 -3.27 3.81 -4.41
CA THR A 473 -2.15 4.20 -3.55
C THR A 473 -1.03 3.16 -3.56
N ALA A 474 -1.38 1.88 -3.33
CA ALA A 474 -0.40 0.80 -3.33
C ALA A 474 0.23 0.57 -4.72
N GLN A 475 -0.55 0.68 -5.80
CA GLN A 475 -0.04 0.53 -7.17
C GLN A 475 0.93 1.65 -7.56
N GLU A 476 0.74 2.86 -7.07
CA GLU A 476 1.65 3.97 -7.30
C GLU A 476 2.91 3.88 -6.45
N ILE A 477 2.80 3.44 -5.19
CA ILE A 477 3.91 3.53 -4.22
C ILE A 477 4.81 2.29 -4.22
N GLN A 478 4.23 1.09 -4.19
CA GLN A 478 4.97 -0.14 -3.99
C GLN A 478 5.50 -0.71 -5.32
N PRO A 479 6.72 -1.29 -5.35
CA PRO A 479 7.20 -2.03 -6.52
C PRO A 479 6.42 -3.34 -6.71
N ALA A 480 6.61 -4.01 -7.85
CA ALA A 480 5.88 -5.26 -8.14
C ALA A 480 6.43 -6.47 -7.36
N GLU A 481 7.68 -6.40 -6.89
CA GLU A 481 8.42 -7.48 -6.24
C GLU A 481 9.11 -6.97 -4.97
N ASN A 482 9.30 -7.85 -3.99
CA ASN A 482 9.94 -7.51 -2.71
C ASN A 482 11.18 -8.35 -2.37
N GLY A 483 11.54 -9.32 -3.22
CA GLY A 483 12.69 -10.22 -3.02
C GLY A 483 12.49 -11.29 -1.93
N TYR A 484 11.33 -11.40 -1.30
CA TYR A 484 11.00 -12.49 -0.39
C TYR A 484 10.45 -13.72 -1.12
N GLY A 485 10.66 -14.90 -0.52
CA GLY A 485 9.91 -16.11 -0.87
C GLY A 485 8.55 -16.17 -0.17
N ALA A 486 7.82 -17.25 -0.41
CA ALA A 486 6.58 -17.54 0.30
C ALA A 486 6.80 -17.67 1.82
N PRO A 487 5.85 -17.22 2.67
CA PRO A 487 4.57 -16.57 2.33
C PRO A 487 4.69 -15.05 2.14
N ASN A 488 5.89 -14.48 2.28
CA ASN A 488 6.12 -13.04 2.35
C ASN A 488 6.26 -12.36 0.98
N GLY A 489 6.31 -13.13 -0.11
CA GLY A 489 6.51 -12.66 -1.49
C GLY A 489 6.36 -13.80 -2.50
N PRO A 490 6.89 -13.66 -3.73
CA PRO A 490 7.77 -12.59 -4.22
C PRO A 490 7.04 -11.35 -4.75
N ARG A 491 5.72 -11.44 -4.97
CA ARG A 491 4.90 -10.34 -5.46
C ARG A 491 4.26 -9.57 -4.32
N ILE A 492 4.19 -8.25 -4.45
CA ILE A 492 3.43 -7.42 -3.52
C ILE A 492 1.96 -7.42 -3.96
N TYR A 493 1.07 -7.73 -3.01
CA TYR A 493 -0.38 -7.66 -3.18
C TYR A 493 -0.96 -6.64 -2.24
N VAL A 494 -1.81 -5.76 -2.76
CA VAL A 494 -2.70 -4.92 -1.97
C VAL A 494 -4.04 -5.62 -1.83
N GLY A 495 -4.65 -5.58 -0.65
CA GLY A 495 -5.90 -6.28 -0.35
C GLY A 495 -6.92 -5.41 0.39
N VAL A 496 -8.18 -5.78 0.22
CA VAL A 496 -9.34 -5.21 0.93
C VAL A 496 -10.24 -6.36 1.35
N MET A 497 -10.45 -6.50 2.65
CA MET A 497 -11.42 -7.41 3.24
C MET A 497 -12.65 -6.62 3.70
N TRP A 498 -13.84 -7.17 3.49
CA TRP A 498 -15.10 -6.55 3.88
C TRP A 498 -16.14 -7.59 4.32
N ALA A 499 -17.13 -7.12 5.05
CA ALA A 499 -18.26 -7.92 5.51
C ALA A 499 -19.56 -7.46 4.83
N SER A 500 -20.36 -8.41 4.37
CA SER A 500 -21.61 -8.13 3.66
C SER A 500 -22.82 -8.72 4.39
N LYS A 501 -23.90 -7.95 4.43
CA LYS A 501 -25.19 -8.35 4.99
C LYS A 501 -26.26 -8.32 3.90
N SER A 502 -27.12 -9.34 3.92
CA SER A 502 -28.11 -9.55 2.86
C SER A 502 -29.16 -8.42 2.89
N GLY A 503 -29.48 -7.87 1.72
CA GLY A 503 -30.41 -6.75 1.59
C GLY A 503 -29.82 -5.38 1.91
N GLN A 504 -28.51 -5.28 2.20
CA GLN A 504 -27.81 -4.01 2.38
C GLN A 504 -26.84 -3.76 1.21
N THR A 505 -26.50 -2.49 0.99
CA THR A 505 -25.43 -2.12 0.05
C THR A 505 -24.09 -2.64 0.55
N SER A 506 -23.22 -3.09 -0.35
CA SER A 506 -21.91 -3.62 0.01
C SER A 506 -20.98 -2.51 0.52
N PRO A 507 -20.30 -2.68 1.67
CA PRO A 507 -19.29 -1.73 2.14
C PRO A 507 -18.04 -1.65 1.25
N PHE A 508 -17.83 -2.61 0.35
CA PHE A 508 -16.76 -2.54 -0.65
C PHE A 508 -16.80 -1.26 -1.51
N ASN A 509 -18.00 -0.67 -1.67
CA ASN A 509 -18.23 0.55 -2.43
C ASN A 509 -18.29 1.81 -1.55
N ASP A 510 -17.83 1.72 -0.30
CA ASP A 510 -17.80 2.86 0.59
C ASP A 510 -16.86 3.94 0.10
N HIS A 511 -17.29 5.18 0.28
CA HIS A 511 -16.50 6.37 0.08
C HIS A 511 -16.16 6.96 1.43
N LEU A 512 -15.15 7.82 1.47
CA LEU A 512 -14.91 8.65 2.64
C LEU A 512 -16.16 9.50 2.95
N TRP A 513 -16.55 9.61 4.23
CA TRP A 513 -17.69 10.46 4.61
C TRP A 513 -17.59 11.87 4.02
N GLY A 514 -18.69 12.33 3.41
CA GLY A 514 -18.78 13.61 2.71
C GLY A 514 -18.30 13.58 1.25
N TYR A 515 -17.79 12.45 0.75
CA TYR A 515 -17.26 12.29 -0.61
C TYR A 515 -17.94 11.18 -1.42
N GLY A 516 -19.01 10.59 -0.91
CA GLY A 516 -19.83 9.61 -1.62
C GLY A 516 -20.75 8.85 -0.69
N SER A 517 -21.21 7.67 -1.12
CA SER A 517 -22.06 6.79 -0.32
C SER A 517 -21.25 5.94 0.65
N VAL A 518 -21.82 5.68 1.82
CA VAL A 518 -21.33 4.71 2.81
C VAL A 518 -22.46 3.73 3.11
N ALA A 519 -22.13 2.45 3.16
CA ALA A 519 -23.06 1.39 3.49
C ALA A 519 -23.54 1.47 4.96
N PRO A 520 -24.68 0.87 5.31
CA PRO A 520 -25.04 0.64 6.71
C PRO A 520 -24.13 -0.41 7.36
N ASP A 521 -23.96 -0.31 8.68
CA ASP A 521 -23.14 -1.23 9.47
C ASP A 521 -23.55 -2.71 9.24
N PRO A 522 -22.62 -3.56 8.78
CA PRO A 522 -22.87 -4.97 8.49
C PRO A 522 -22.83 -5.82 9.79
N THR A 523 -23.52 -5.38 10.85
CA THR A 523 -23.61 -6.13 12.11
C THR A 523 -24.12 -7.55 11.88
N ARG A 524 -23.42 -8.56 12.41
CA ARG A 524 -23.68 -9.98 12.11
C ARG A 524 -23.74 -10.26 10.60
N PRO A 525 -22.61 -10.14 9.90
CA PRO A 525 -22.58 -10.31 8.45
C PRO A 525 -22.94 -11.74 8.05
N HIS A 526 -23.44 -11.94 6.83
CA HIS A 526 -23.67 -13.30 6.30
C HIS A 526 -22.45 -13.79 5.50
N ASN A 527 -21.73 -12.86 4.89
CA ASN A 527 -20.57 -13.17 4.06
C ASN A 527 -19.38 -12.30 4.47
N LEU A 528 -18.20 -12.90 4.42
CA LEU A 528 -16.93 -12.19 4.44
C LEU A 528 -16.29 -12.33 3.06
N SER A 529 -15.69 -11.27 2.57
CA SER A 529 -14.97 -11.31 1.31
C SER A 529 -13.63 -10.60 1.44
N CYS A 530 -12.64 -11.06 0.69
CA CYS A 530 -11.36 -10.37 0.55
C CYS A 530 -10.93 -10.39 -0.91
N MET A 531 -10.47 -9.26 -1.41
CA MET A 531 -10.01 -9.09 -2.77
C MET A 531 -8.59 -8.56 -2.77
N TRP A 532 -7.76 -9.11 -3.66
CA TRP A 532 -6.35 -8.76 -3.78
C TRP A 532 -5.96 -8.45 -5.21
N TRP A 533 -5.02 -7.52 -5.34
CA TRP A 533 -4.44 -7.13 -6.61
C TRP A 533 -2.92 -7.11 -6.51
N PRO A 534 -2.21 -7.67 -7.50
CA PRO A 534 -0.78 -7.43 -7.65
C PRO A 534 -0.56 -5.93 -7.83
N THR A 535 0.37 -5.36 -7.05
CA THR A 535 0.65 -3.93 -7.12
C THR A 535 1.21 -3.53 -8.46
#